data_AF-A0A645FN62-F1
#
_entry.id   AF-A0A645FN62-F1
#
_cell.length_a   1.000
_cell.length_b   1.000
_cell.length_c   1.000
_cell.angle_alpha   90.00
_cell.angle_beta   90.00
_cell.angle_gamma   90.00
#
_symmetry.space_group_name_H-M   'P 1'
#
loop_
_entity.id
_entity.type
_entity.pdbx_description
1 polymer ?
#
loop_
_entity_poly.entity_id
_entity_poly.type
_entity_poly.pdbx_seq_one_letter_code
_entity_poly.pdbx_strand_id
1 'polypeptide(L)'
;MLRALVEATVESAAYHVRQGRDRLCLYRVDSPHPVRDHARVGDLLPLGKGAGGRVLVAFDPELSEWERRDRVHYARVRADGYEALVGDRHSEIAGISVPVFRKTGELAAALTLTMPAHRYDERYVKNVLAAARELGSQLP
;
A
#
# COMPACT_ATOMS: atom_id res chain seq x y z
N MET A 1 12.77 7.25 -2.16
CA MET A 1 11.87 6.21 -2.72
C MET A 1 10.54 6.77 -3.22
N LEU A 2 9.68 7.34 -2.37
CA LEU A 2 8.34 7.80 -2.79
C LEU A 2 8.37 8.77 -3.98
N ARG A 3 9.26 9.77 -3.97
CA ARG A 3 9.42 10.72 -5.09
C ARG A 3 9.75 10.03 -6.41
N ALA A 4 10.75 9.14 -6.41
CA ALA A 4 11.12 8.37 -7.60
C ALA A 4 9.98 7.48 -8.11
N LEU A 5 9.18 6.90 -7.21
CA LEU A 5 7.99 6.14 -7.61
C LEU A 5 6.94 7.04 -8.27
N VAL A 6 6.69 8.24 -7.73
CA VAL A 6 5.80 9.23 -8.36
C VAL A 6 6.36 9.71 -9.70
N GLU A 7 7.66 9.94 -9.83
CA GLU A 7 8.29 10.32 -11.11
C GLU A 7 8.12 9.22 -12.18
N ALA A 8 8.19 7.94 -11.77
CA ALA A 8 8.06 6.80 -12.67
C ALA A 8 6.62 6.46 -13.08
N THR A 9 5.61 6.82 -12.27
CA THR A 9 4.21 6.44 -12.52
C THR A 9 3.29 7.64 -12.73
N VAL A 10 3.70 8.83 -12.31
CA VAL A 10 2.89 10.06 -12.25
C VAL A 10 1.69 9.93 -11.30
N GLU A 11 1.66 8.92 -10.44
CA GLU A 11 0.59 8.67 -9.46
C GLU A 11 1.05 8.89 -8.02
N SER A 12 0.11 9.02 -7.08
CA SER A 12 0.45 9.35 -5.69
C SER A 12 1.04 8.14 -4.98
N ALA A 13 2.10 8.32 -4.20
CA ALA A 13 2.76 7.26 -3.46
C ALA A 13 2.76 7.56 -1.96
N ALA A 14 2.43 6.57 -1.14
CA ALA A 14 2.35 6.68 0.31
C ALA A 14 3.00 5.50 1.03
N TYR A 15 3.49 5.74 2.23
CA TYR A 15 4.06 4.75 3.14
C TYR A 15 3.14 4.65 4.35
N HIS A 16 2.45 3.51 4.47
CA HIS A 16 1.46 3.26 5.52
C HIS A 16 1.99 2.32 6.60
N VAL A 17 1.76 2.66 7.86
CA VAL A 17 2.09 1.81 9.01
C VAL A 17 0.82 1.49 9.80
N ARG A 18 0.82 0.41 10.57
CA ARG A 18 -0.29 0.13 11.49
C ARG A 18 -0.28 1.15 12.64
N GLN A 19 -1.44 1.66 13.00
CA GLN A 19 -1.67 2.43 14.22
C GLN A 19 -2.94 1.91 14.89
N GLY A 20 -2.77 1.03 15.89
CA GLY A 20 -3.89 0.37 16.56
C GLY A 20 -4.74 -0.45 15.58
N ARG A 21 -6.00 -0.04 15.38
CA ARG A 21 -6.98 -0.69 14.50
C ARG A 21 -7.10 -0.04 13.12
N ASP A 22 -6.23 0.93 12.82
CA ASP A 22 -6.19 1.69 11.59
C ASP A 22 -4.80 1.59 10.94
N ARG A 23 -4.70 2.08 9.70
CA ARG A 23 -3.42 2.41 9.07
C ARG A 23 -3.21 3.92 9.10
N LEU A 24 -2.01 4.33 9.48
CA LEU A 24 -1.55 5.70 9.42
C LEU A 24 -0.83 5.94 8.10
N CYS A 25 -1.18 7.02 7.40
CA CYS A 25 -0.37 7.55 6.31
C CYS A 25 0.83 8.31 6.90
N LEU A 26 1.97 7.63 7.02
CA LEU A 26 3.16 8.19 7.67
C LEU A 26 3.93 9.14 6.73
N TYR A 27 4.03 8.77 5.46
CA TYR A 27 4.64 9.60 4.43
C TYR A 27 3.84 9.54 3.15
N ARG A 28 3.84 10.63 2.38
CA ARG A 28 3.16 10.72 1.09
C ARG A 28 3.89 11.67 0.14
N VAL A 29 3.86 11.34 -1.13
CA VAL A 29 4.18 12.24 -2.24
C VAL A 29 2.98 12.22 -3.18
N ASP A 30 2.42 13.40 -3.42
CA ASP A 30 1.25 13.56 -4.28
C ASP A 30 1.62 13.50 -5.75
N SER A 31 0.73 12.90 -6.54
CA SER A 31 0.75 13.00 -8.00
C SER A 31 0.71 14.49 -8.44
N PRO A 32 1.42 14.86 -9.51
CA PRO A 32 1.31 16.20 -10.09
C PRO A 32 -0.05 16.45 -10.75
N HIS A 33 -0.88 15.42 -10.97
CA HIS A 33 -2.22 15.61 -11.51
C HIS A 33 -3.14 16.36 -10.53
N PRO A 34 -4.06 17.20 -11.04
CA PRO A 34 -5.05 17.88 -10.19
C PRO A 34 -6.07 16.89 -9.60
N VAL A 35 -6.41 15.83 -10.34
CA VAL A 35 -7.29 14.76 -9.85
C VAL A 35 -6.47 13.63 -9.28
N ARG A 36 -6.55 13.48 -7.96
CA ARG A 36 -5.87 12.46 -7.16
C ARG A 36 -6.65 12.18 -5.87
N ASP A 37 -6.30 11.07 -5.24
CA ASP A 37 -6.76 10.77 -3.88
C ASP A 37 -6.37 11.90 -2.91
N HIS A 38 -7.27 12.26 -2.00
CA HIS A 38 -7.11 13.41 -1.10
C HIS A 38 -6.47 13.07 0.25
N ALA A 39 -6.19 11.79 0.52
CA ALA A 39 -5.61 11.38 1.80
C ALA A 39 -4.27 12.08 2.07
N ARG A 40 -4.03 12.45 3.33
CA ARG A 40 -2.92 13.28 3.78
C ARG A 40 -1.99 12.51 4.71
N VAL A 41 -0.78 13.03 4.88
CA VAL A 41 0.09 12.58 5.97
C VAL A 41 -0.61 12.84 7.30
N GLY A 42 -0.62 11.85 8.19
CA GLY A 42 -1.33 11.91 9.47
C GLY A 42 -2.74 11.29 9.46
N ASP A 43 -3.32 11.05 8.28
CA ASP A 43 -4.66 10.45 8.21
C ASP A 43 -4.64 8.99 8.70
N LEU A 44 -5.67 8.66 9.48
CA LEU A 44 -6.01 7.29 9.86
C LEU A 44 -7.05 6.73 8.90
N LEU A 45 -6.74 5.58 8.29
CA LEU A 45 -7.57 4.91 7.29
C LEU A 45 -7.86 3.46 7.74
N PRO A 46 -8.98 2.85 7.33
CA PRO A 46 -9.33 1.49 7.77
C PRO A 46 -8.33 0.42 7.29
N LEU A 47 -8.04 -0.58 8.13
CA LEU A 47 -7.20 -1.74 7.75
C LEU A 47 -7.89 -2.70 6.76
N GLY A 48 -9.19 -2.94 6.91
CA GLY A 48 -9.92 -3.90 6.07
C GLY A 48 -10.30 -3.42 4.65
N LYS A 49 -9.96 -2.18 4.28
CA LYS A 49 -10.33 -1.57 2.99
C LYS A 49 -9.13 -0.90 2.34
N GLY A 50 -9.02 -1.00 1.02
CA GLY A 50 -7.95 -0.42 0.22
C GLY A 50 -6.64 -1.22 0.33
N ALA A 51 -5.82 -1.13 -0.73
CA ALA A 51 -4.66 -1.98 -0.91
C ALA A 51 -3.69 -1.92 0.28
N GLY A 52 -3.37 -0.72 0.79
CA GLY A 52 -2.44 -0.55 1.90
C GLY A 52 -2.87 -1.25 3.19
N GLY A 53 -4.17 -1.21 3.51
CA GLY A 53 -4.69 -1.85 4.72
C GLY A 53 -4.65 -3.37 4.60
N ARG A 54 -5.05 -3.91 3.45
CA ARG A 54 -5.06 -5.35 3.19
C ARG A 54 -3.66 -5.95 3.18
N VAL A 55 -2.66 -5.21 2.68
CA VAL A 55 -1.25 -5.61 2.79
C VAL A 55 -0.81 -5.62 4.26
N LEU A 56 -1.12 -4.59 5.05
CA LEU A 56 -0.80 -4.62 6.48
C LEU A 56 -1.45 -5.82 7.17
N VAL A 57 -2.74 -6.11 6.91
CA VAL A 57 -3.43 -7.26 7.49
C VAL A 57 -2.81 -8.60 7.05
N ALA A 58 -2.41 -8.71 5.78
CA ALA A 58 -1.85 -9.95 5.25
C ALA A 58 -0.49 -10.31 5.87
N PHE A 59 0.32 -9.32 6.24
CA PHE A 59 1.73 -9.50 6.60
C PHE A 59 2.08 -9.10 8.04
N ASP A 60 1.21 -8.40 8.77
CA ASP A 60 1.43 -8.07 10.18
C ASP A 60 0.83 -9.17 11.09
N PRO A 61 1.66 -9.93 11.83
CA PRO A 61 1.16 -11.03 12.68
C PRO A 61 0.22 -10.54 13.78
N GLU A 62 0.35 -9.28 14.22
CA GLU A 62 -0.52 -8.67 15.23
C GLU A 62 -1.95 -8.43 14.70
N LEU A 63 -2.16 -8.54 13.39
CA LEU A 63 -3.46 -8.38 12.73
C LEU A 63 -4.14 -9.71 12.39
N SER A 64 -3.73 -10.82 13.01
CA SER A 64 -4.31 -12.14 12.76
C SER A 64 -5.84 -12.18 12.90
N GLU A 65 -6.44 -11.38 13.80
CA GLU A 65 -7.89 -11.26 13.94
C GLU A 65 -8.58 -10.73 12.68
N TRP A 66 -7.97 -9.75 12.01
CA TRP A 66 -8.48 -9.20 10.76
C TRP A 66 -8.28 -10.20 9.61
N GLU A 67 -7.14 -10.87 9.61
CA GLU A 67 -6.80 -11.89 8.63
C GLU A 67 -7.80 -13.06 8.65
N ARG A 68 -8.25 -13.47 9.84
CA ARG A 68 -9.26 -14.51 10.02
C ARG A 68 -10.62 -14.22 9.37
N ARG A 69 -10.94 -12.95 9.12
CA ARG A 69 -12.21 -12.55 8.48
C ARG A 69 -12.27 -12.94 7.01
N ASP A 70 -11.12 -13.06 6.35
CA ASP A 70 -11.03 -13.49 4.95
C ASP A 70 -9.68 -14.18 4.68
N ARG A 71 -9.51 -15.36 5.26
CA ARG A 71 -8.24 -16.11 5.20
C ARG A 71 -7.81 -16.42 3.77
N VAL A 72 -8.78 -16.70 2.89
CA VAL A 72 -8.49 -17.05 1.49
C VAL A 72 -7.90 -15.86 0.76
N HIS A 73 -8.51 -14.67 0.92
CA HIS A 73 -8.00 -13.45 0.32
C HIS A 73 -6.59 -13.10 0.80
N TYR A 74 -6.35 -13.10 2.12
CA TYR A 74 -5.03 -12.72 2.65
C TYR A 74 -3.94 -13.76 2.37
N ALA A 75 -4.30 -15.04 2.24
CA ALA A 75 -3.38 -16.06 1.74
C ALA A 75 -2.94 -15.76 0.30
N ARG A 76 -3.85 -15.31 -0.57
CA ARG A 76 -3.51 -14.87 -1.93
C ARG A 76 -2.61 -13.63 -1.91
N VAL A 77 -2.93 -12.61 -1.12
CA VAL A 77 -2.08 -11.41 -0.99
C VAL A 77 -0.65 -11.76 -0.56
N ARG A 78 -0.50 -12.74 0.34
CA ARG A 78 0.83 -13.26 0.72
C ARG A 78 1.54 -14.00 -0.41
N ALA A 79 0.82 -14.84 -1.15
CA ALA A 79 1.38 -15.60 -2.26
C ALA A 79 1.83 -14.69 -3.41
N ASP A 80 1.03 -13.67 -3.73
CA ASP A 80 1.32 -12.71 -4.81
C ASP A 80 2.38 -11.68 -4.39
N GLY A 81 2.46 -11.38 -3.09
CA GLY A 81 3.38 -10.39 -2.54
C GLY A 81 2.89 -8.95 -2.70
N TYR A 82 1.64 -8.74 -3.09
CA TYR A 82 1.01 -7.42 -3.25
C TYR A 82 -0.52 -7.53 -3.20
N GLU A 83 -1.19 -6.40 -3.08
CA GLU A 83 -2.64 -6.26 -3.34
C GLU A 83 -2.83 -5.13 -4.36
N ALA A 84 -3.57 -5.42 -5.43
CA ALA A 84 -4.00 -4.44 -6.42
C ALA A 84 -5.52 -4.47 -6.53
N LEU A 85 -6.15 -3.30 -6.46
CA LEU A 85 -7.61 -3.17 -6.48
C LEU A 85 -8.08 -1.88 -7.11
N VAL A 86 -9.29 -1.92 -7.66
CA VAL A 86 -10.00 -0.79 -8.26
C VAL A 86 -11.36 -0.69 -7.60
N GLY A 87 -11.73 0.50 -7.13
CA GLY A 87 -13.08 0.78 -6.63
C GLY A 87 -13.37 0.31 -5.19
N ASP A 88 -12.38 -0.20 -4.44
CA ASP A 88 -12.63 -0.85 -3.14
C ASP A 88 -12.95 0.12 -2.00
N ARG A 89 -12.06 1.11 -1.76
CA ARG A 89 -12.29 2.13 -0.72
C ARG A 89 -13.29 3.19 -1.18
N HIS A 90 -13.21 3.54 -2.45
CA HIS A 90 -14.06 4.48 -3.16
C HIS A 90 -14.10 4.04 -4.62
N SER A 91 -15.27 4.10 -5.26
CA SER A 91 -15.48 3.60 -6.63
C SER A 91 -14.52 4.23 -7.65
N GLU A 92 -14.15 5.49 -7.45
CA GLU A 92 -13.27 6.25 -8.35
C GLU A 92 -11.77 6.10 -8.05
N ILE A 93 -11.37 5.30 -7.06
CA ILE A 93 -9.97 5.16 -6.65
C ILE A 93 -9.48 3.72 -6.83
N ALA A 94 -8.30 3.58 -7.41
CA ALA A 94 -7.53 2.36 -7.45
C ALA A 94 -6.28 2.46 -6.57
N GLY A 95 -5.76 1.31 -6.15
CA GLY A 95 -4.56 1.22 -5.33
C GLY A 95 -3.77 -0.05 -5.60
N ILE A 96 -2.45 0.07 -5.58
CA ILE A 96 -1.51 -1.05 -5.60
C ILE A 96 -0.65 -0.92 -4.35
N SER A 97 -0.51 -1.98 -3.57
CA SER A 97 0.31 -1.95 -2.37
C SER A 97 1.17 -3.19 -2.22
N VAL A 98 2.36 -3.00 -1.69
CA VAL A 98 3.37 -4.04 -1.46
C VAL A 98 3.90 -3.94 -0.03
N PRO A 99 4.18 -5.05 0.67
CA PRO A 99 4.83 -5.00 1.98
C PRO A 99 6.28 -4.54 1.85
N VAL A 100 6.72 -3.70 2.78
CA VAL A 100 8.13 -3.32 2.94
C VAL A 100 8.65 -4.04 4.16
N PHE A 101 9.66 -4.88 3.99
CA PHE A 101 10.30 -5.60 5.09
C PHE A 101 11.63 -4.95 5.47
N ARG A 102 11.95 -4.97 6.76
CA ARG A 102 13.29 -4.66 7.29
C ARG A 102 14.25 -5.80 6.94
N LYS A 103 15.56 -5.57 7.12
CA LYS A 103 16.57 -6.63 7.00
C LYS A 103 16.35 -7.79 7.98
N THR A 104 15.72 -7.52 9.11
CA THR A 104 15.32 -8.52 10.11
C THR A 104 14.20 -9.45 9.63
N GLY A 105 13.53 -9.12 8.51
CA GLY A 105 12.35 -9.84 8.01
C GLY A 105 11.03 -9.33 8.61
N GLU A 106 11.08 -8.38 9.55
CA GLU A 106 9.88 -7.77 10.11
C GLU A 106 9.21 -6.82 9.12
N LEU A 107 7.88 -6.77 9.14
CA LEU A 107 7.12 -5.80 8.36
C LEU A 107 7.41 -4.38 8.89
N ALA A 108 7.91 -3.52 8.00
CA ALA A 108 8.11 -2.11 8.28
C ALA A 108 6.84 -1.30 7.98
N ALA A 109 6.20 -1.59 6.85
CA ALA A 109 5.06 -0.84 6.32
C ALA A 109 4.41 -1.51 5.11
N ALA A 110 3.37 -0.87 4.59
CA ALA A 110 2.87 -1.06 3.23
C ALA A 110 3.21 0.16 2.36
N LEU A 111 3.93 -0.06 1.26
CA LEU A 111 4.17 0.94 0.22
C LEU A 111 3.00 0.92 -0.77
N THR A 112 2.26 2.01 -0.87
CA THR A 112 0.99 2.07 -1.62
C THR A 112 1.05 3.16 -2.69
N LEU A 113 0.75 2.79 -3.93
CA LEU A 113 0.44 3.70 -5.02
C LEU A 113 -1.08 3.89 -5.09
N THR A 114 -1.56 5.14 -5.18
CA THR A 114 -2.98 5.46 -5.36
C THR A 114 -3.20 6.34 -6.58
N MET A 115 -4.26 6.03 -7.32
CA MET A 115 -4.61 6.68 -8.58
C MET A 115 -6.14 6.68 -8.77
N PRO A 116 -6.70 7.58 -9.58
CA PRO A 116 -8.07 7.44 -10.08
C PRO A 116 -8.25 6.13 -10.83
N ALA A 117 -9.43 5.52 -10.70
CA ALA A 117 -9.73 4.18 -11.21
C ALA A 117 -9.45 4.04 -12.71
N HIS A 118 -9.76 5.06 -13.51
CA HIS A 118 -9.53 5.05 -14.96
C HIS A 118 -8.05 5.14 -15.38
N ARG A 119 -7.15 5.47 -14.46
CA ARG A 119 -5.68 5.49 -14.70
C ARG A 119 -4.98 4.25 -14.14
N TYR A 120 -5.74 3.30 -13.58
CA TYR A 120 -5.16 2.06 -13.11
C TYR A 120 -4.42 1.34 -14.24
N ASP A 121 -3.21 0.89 -13.92
CA ASP A 121 -2.38 0.11 -14.81
C ASP A 121 -1.63 -0.96 -14.01
N GLU A 122 -1.87 -2.23 -14.36
CA GLU A 122 -1.21 -3.37 -13.71
C GLU A 122 0.32 -3.33 -13.90
N ARG A 123 0.82 -2.68 -14.94
CA ARG A 123 2.27 -2.49 -15.16
C ARG A 123 2.92 -1.65 -14.06
N TYR A 124 2.17 -0.96 -13.21
CA TYR A 124 2.73 -0.27 -12.04
C TYR A 124 3.10 -1.21 -10.90
N VAL A 125 2.57 -2.45 -10.86
CA VAL A 125 2.90 -3.43 -9.80
C VAL A 125 4.42 -3.67 -9.71
N LYS A 126 5.10 -3.86 -10.85
CA LYS A 126 6.56 -4.03 -10.88
C LYS A 126 7.31 -2.81 -10.33
N ASN A 127 6.80 -1.60 -10.53
CA ASN A 127 7.42 -0.38 -10.03
C ASN A 127 7.33 -0.31 -8.50
N VAL A 128 6.16 -0.65 -7.94
CA VAL A 128 5.95 -0.66 -6.48
C VAL A 128 6.77 -1.79 -5.83
N LEU A 129 6.82 -2.98 -6.44
CA LEU A 129 7.63 -4.10 -5.96
C LEU A 129 9.13 -3.75 -5.92
N ALA A 130 9.66 -3.15 -6.99
CA ALA A 130 11.05 -2.71 -7.04
C ALA A 130 11.35 -1.67 -5.95
N ALA A 131 10.48 -0.65 -5.83
CA ALA A 131 10.63 0.40 -4.82
C ALA A 131 10.55 -0.14 -3.39
N ALA A 132 9.69 -1.12 -3.10
CA ALA A 132 9.57 -1.73 -1.78
C ALA A 132 10.84 -2.53 -1.41
N ARG A 133 11.40 -3.30 -2.37
CA ARG A 133 12.65 -4.05 -2.16
C ARG A 133 13.83 -3.13 -1.89
N GLU A 134 13.97 -2.06 -2.68
CA GLU A 134 15.04 -1.10 -2.49
C GLU A 134 14.90 -0.33 -1.18
N LEU A 135 13.68 0.05 -0.79
CA LEU A 135 13.44 0.67 0.50
C LEU A 135 13.77 -0.27 1.67
N GLY A 136 13.35 -1.54 1.58
CA GLY A 136 13.62 -2.54 2.61
C GLY A 136 15.10 -2.80 2.84
N SER A 137 15.93 -2.75 1.79
CA SER A 137 17.39 -2.93 1.91
C SER A 137 18.11 -1.77 2.63
N GLN A 138 17.43 -0.63 2.79
CA GLN A 138 17.95 0.55 3.48
C GLN A 138 17.47 0.64 4.94
N LEU A 139 16.46 -0.14 5.32
CA LEU A 139 15.95 -0.18 6.69
C LEU A 139 16.75 -1.18 7.53
N PRO A 140 17.22 -0.80 8.73
CA PRO A 140 17.93 -1.70 9.62
C PRO A 140 17.05 -2.87 10.07
#